data_AF-A0A953UVL5-F1
#
_entry.id   AF-A0A953UVL5-F1
#
_cell.length_a   1.000
_cell.length_b   1.000
_cell.length_c   1.000
_cell.angle_alpha   90.00
_cell.angle_beta   90.00
_cell.angle_gamma   90.00
#
_symmetry.space_group_name_H-M   'P 1'
#
loop_
_entity.id
_entity.type
_entity.pdbx_description
1 polymer ?
#
loop_
_entity_poly.entity_id
_entity_poly.type
_entity_poly.pdbx_seq_one_letter_code
_entity_poly.pdbx_strand_id
1 'polypeptide(L)'
;MSYLRIPLAMLAAVTCFVFVKPASANVIGSLDVANCAGGGVSFSELSISWLPTGSQAGTGCIDTGAGTNLTYSGGTLGTGVVGDIMNLTAGGGSVDQFMTFQGTTLDFVLTGLGPGSANTNCAGLTIGQSCSASAGSPFVLTNLGAITLVSFTANGTIDDGGVTGLWSGGFTTQALATTAAIQSTLLAGGTVSSTYSGQFDVTSSPSVPEPSTISMLVAGAGLLLFGLKPRRA
;
A
#
# COMPACT_ATOMS: atom_id res chain seq x y z
N MET A 1 -40.02 43.95 -29.21
CA MET A 1 -39.82 43.06 -28.05
C MET A 1 -39.75 41.63 -28.54
N SER A 2 -38.55 41.11 -28.81
CA SER A 2 -38.36 39.74 -29.30
C SER A 2 -37.68 38.94 -28.20
N TYR A 3 -38.44 38.09 -27.52
CA TYR A 3 -37.94 37.23 -26.45
C TYR A 3 -37.06 36.12 -27.03
N LEU A 4 -35.84 36.04 -26.51
CA LEU A 4 -34.87 34.97 -26.76
C LEU A 4 -35.45 33.65 -26.22
N ARG A 5 -35.90 32.76 -27.11
CA ARG A 5 -36.36 31.41 -26.75
C ARG A 5 -35.13 30.51 -26.61
N ILE A 6 -34.55 30.46 -25.41
CA ILE A 6 -33.57 29.43 -25.07
C ILE A 6 -34.35 28.10 -24.95
N PRO A 7 -34.05 27.08 -25.76
CA PRO A 7 -34.75 25.80 -25.66
C PRO A 7 -34.44 25.18 -24.30
N LEU A 8 -35.49 24.84 -23.55
CA LEU A 8 -35.43 24.25 -22.20
C LEU A 8 -34.49 23.03 -22.12
N ALA A 9 -34.32 22.31 -23.24
CA ALA A 9 -33.40 21.19 -23.40
C ALA A 9 -31.91 21.57 -23.26
N MET A 10 -31.50 22.78 -23.68
CA MET A 10 -30.12 23.25 -23.48
C MET A 10 -29.84 23.58 -22.01
N LEU A 11 -30.82 24.14 -21.30
CA LEU A 11 -30.67 24.48 -19.87
C LEU A 11 -30.58 23.19 -19.02
N ALA A 12 -31.31 22.14 -19.40
CA ALA A 12 -31.26 20.83 -18.78
C ALA A 12 -29.95 20.07 -19.05
N ALA A 13 -29.40 20.16 -20.26
CA ALA A 13 -28.12 19.54 -20.60
C ALA A 13 -26.93 20.19 -19.88
N VAL A 14 -26.92 21.53 -19.78
CA VAL A 14 -25.87 22.28 -19.05
C VAL A 14 -25.97 22.04 -17.54
N THR A 15 -27.17 21.90 -16.97
CA THR A 15 -27.31 21.56 -15.55
C THR A 15 -26.91 20.12 -15.23
N CYS A 16 -27.13 19.16 -16.14
CA CYS A 16 -26.76 17.75 -15.92
C CYS A 16 -25.23 17.54 -15.86
N PHE A 17 -24.45 18.28 -16.65
CA PHE A 17 -22.97 18.19 -16.63
C PHE A 17 -22.30 18.87 -15.43
N VAL A 18 -23.00 19.76 -14.70
CA VAL A 18 -22.44 20.47 -13.53
C VAL A 18 -22.46 19.58 -12.27
N PHE A 19 -23.21 18.46 -12.28
CA PHE A 19 -23.34 17.55 -11.14
C PHE A 19 -22.54 16.26 -11.26
N VAL A 20 -21.79 16.05 -12.34
CA VAL A 20 -20.86 14.92 -12.42
C VAL A 20 -19.60 15.29 -11.64
N LYS A 21 -19.65 15.11 -10.31
CA LYS A 21 -18.39 15.05 -9.55
C LYS A 21 -17.58 13.89 -10.12
N PRO A 22 -16.32 14.07 -10.53
CA PRO A 22 -15.43 12.92 -10.58
C PRO A 22 -15.37 12.40 -9.15
N ALA A 23 -15.97 11.25 -8.88
CA ALA A 23 -15.73 10.53 -7.65
C ALA A 23 -14.33 9.92 -7.77
N SER A 24 -13.27 10.74 -7.64
CA SER A 24 -11.95 10.21 -7.38
C SER A 24 -11.94 9.78 -5.92
N ALA A 25 -12.24 8.51 -5.66
CA ALA A 25 -12.05 7.96 -4.33
C ALA A 25 -10.54 7.93 -4.09
N ASN A 26 -10.08 8.65 -3.07
CA ASN A 26 -8.70 8.51 -2.63
C ASN A 26 -8.47 7.09 -2.14
N VAL A 27 -7.29 6.56 -2.42
CA VAL A 27 -6.84 5.30 -1.83
C VAL A 27 -6.44 5.55 -0.38
N ILE A 28 -7.25 5.08 0.57
CA ILE A 28 -7.09 5.35 2.00
C ILE A 28 -7.72 4.26 2.87
N GLY A 29 -7.09 3.94 3.99
CA GLY A 29 -7.64 3.01 4.98
C GLY A 29 -6.58 2.13 5.63
N SER A 30 -7.04 1.05 6.25
CA SER A 30 -6.18 0.05 6.89
C SER A 30 -6.14 -1.24 6.07
N LEU A 31 -4.97 -1.87 6.01
CA LEU A 31 -4.77 -3.17 5.41
C LEU A 31 -4.11 -4.09 6.43
N ASP A 32 -4.82 -5.17 6.79
CA ASP A 32 -4.23 -6.27 7.54
C ASP A 32 -4.02 -7.45 6.60
N VAL A 33 -2.88 -8.11 6.69
CA VAL A 33 -2.61 -9.32 5.88
C VAL A 33 -2.06 -10.43 6.77
N ALA A 34 -2.29 -11.66 6.35
CA ALA A 34 -1.64 -12.84 6.90
C ALA A 34 -1.22 -13.79 5.77
N ASN A 35 -0.39 -14.76 6.10
CA ASN A 35 -0.12 -15.85 5.16
C ASN A 35 -1.40 -16.65 4.86
N CYS A 36 -1.54 -17.12 3.63
CA CYS A 36 -2.56 -18.11 3.29
C CYS A 36 -2.38 -19.42 4.10
N ALA A 37 -3.40 -20.28 4.09
CA ALA A 37 -3.39 -21.55 4.82
C ALA A 37 -2.16 -22.41 4.47
N GLY A 38 -1.49 -22.94 5.51
CA GLY A 38 -0.26 -23.73 5.36
C GLY A 38 0.98 -22.91 4.94
N GLY A 39 0.85 -21.58 4.94
CA GLY A 39 1.91 -20.65 4.55
C GLY A 39 2.77 -20.12 5.69
N GLY A 40 3.56 -19.12 5.35
CA GLY A 40 4.45 -18.41 6.24
C GLY A 40 5.44 -17.55 5.47
N VAL A 41 6.47 -17.08 6.17
CA VAL A 41 7.60 -16.36 5.61
C VAL A 41 8.87 -17.09 6.00
N SER A 42 9.73 -17.30 5.02
CA SER A 42 11.11 -17.77 5.20
C SER A 42 12.04 -16.60 4.91
N PHE A 43 12.90 -16.27 5.86
CA PHE A 43 13.89 -15.21 5.66
C PHE A 43 15.31 -15.73 5.90
N SER A 44 16.24 -15.24 5.09
CA SER A 44 17.68 -15.41 5.23
C SER A 44 18.33 -14.05 5.50
N GLU A 45 19.65 -14.01 5.59
CA GLU A 45 20.37 -12.73 5.67
C GLU A 45 20.07 -11.82 4.46
N LEU A 46 19.82 -12.39 3.29
CA LEU A 46 19.73 -11.66 2.03
C LEU A 46 18.39 -11.84 1.30
N SER A 47 17.40 -12.53 1.86
CA SER A 47 16.16 -12.78 1.14
C SER A 47 14.95 -12.95 2.05
N ILE A 48 13.78 -12.64 1.48
CA ILE A 48 12.46 -12.92 2.05
C ILE A 48 11.71 -13.74 1.02
N SER A 49 11.24 -14.91 1.42
CA SER A 49 10.42 -15.79 0.59
C SER A 49 9.09 -16.04 1.30
N TRP A 50 8.02 -15.64 0.65
CA TRP A 50 6.65 -15.78 1.11
C TRP A 50 6.08 -17.10 0.62
N LEU A 51 5.37 -17.79 1.51
CA LEU A 51 4.85 -19.14 1.28
C LEU A 51 3.36 -19.22 1.67
N PRO A 52 2.56 -20.10 1.02
CA PRO A 52 2.92 -20.89 -0.15
C PRO A 52 3.11 -20.00 -1.38
N THR A 53 3.59 -20.56 -2.50
CA THR A 53 3.68 -19.83 -3.77
C THR A 53 2.32 -19.23 -4.13
N GLY A 54 2.36 -17.97 -4.55
CA GLY A 54 1.19 -17.24 -4.99
C GLY A 54 0.69 -17.65 -6.38
N SER A 55 -0.22 -16.86 -6.93
CA SER A 55 -0.76 -17.06 -8.28
C SER A 55 0.25 -16.67 -9.38
N GLN A 56 1.26 -15.86 -9.02
CA GLN A 56 2.31 -15.39 -9.90
C GLN A 56 3.68 -16.02 -9.57
N ALA A 57 4.55 -16.12 -10.57
CA ALA A 57 5.89 -16.64 -10.36
C ALA A 57 6.71 -15.67 -9.49
N GLY A 58 7.37 -16.20 -8.46
CA GLY A 58 8.18 -15.38 -7.55
C GLY A 58 7.39 -14.66 -6.46
N THR A 59 6.08 -14.89 -6.35
CA THR A 59 5.24 -14.38 -5.25
C THR A 59 4.89 -15.48 -4.25
N GLY A 60 4.53 -15.07 -3.04
CA GLY A 60 3.78 -15.88 -2.08
C GLY A 60 2.33 -15.44 -1.96
N CYS A 61 1.52 -16.28 -1.33
CA CYS A 61 0.10 -16.04 -1.11
C CYS A 61 -0.16 -15.26 0.19
N ILE A 62 -0.90 -14.16 0.09
CA ILE A 62 -1.43 -13.39 1.23
C ILE A 62 -2.95 -13.41 1.24
N ASP A 63 -3.53 -13.23 2.42
CA ASP A 63 -4.98 -13.08 2.62
C ASP A 63 -5.26 -11.87 3.52
N THR A 64 -6.28 -11.08 3.19
CA THR A 64 -6.65 -9.90 3.97
C THR A 64 -7.33 -10.28 5.29
N GLY A 65 -6.81 -9.72 6.39
CA GLY A 65 -7.27 -9.94 7.75
C GLY A 65 -8.48 -9.09 8.14
N ALA A 66 -9.02 -9.35 9.34
CA ALA A 66 -10.26 -8.77 9.83
C ALA A 66 -10.26 -7.23 9.99
N GLY A 67 -9.10 -6.59 10.17
CA GLY A 67 -8.99 -5.12 10.24
C GLY A 67 -8.78 -4.43 8.89
N THR A 68 -8.88 -5.18 7.78
CA THR A 68 -8.80 -4.60 6.44
C THR A 68 -10.06 -3.80 6.13
N ASN A 69 -9.87 -2.52 5.85
CA ASN A 69 -10.90 -1.60 5.37
C ASN A 69 -10.21 -0.52 4.52
N LEU A 70 -9.86 -0.90 3.29
CA LEU A 70 -9.12 -0.04 2.36
C LEU A 70 -10.06 0.41 1.23
N THR A 71 -10.33 1.72 1.16
CA THR A 71 -11.18 2.31 0.13
C THR A 71 -10.33 2.75 -1.06
N TYR A 72 -10.84 2.53 -2.27
CA TYR A 72 -10.21 2.88 -3.54
C TYR A 72 -11.28 3.12 -4.63
N SER A 73 -10.88 3.50 -5.84
CA SER A 73 -11.82 3.82 -6.95
C SER A 73 -12.73 2.66 -7.36
N GLY A 74 -12.29 1.42 -7.19
CA GLY A 74 -13.08 0.21 -7.45
C GLY A 74 -13.99 -0.24 -6.30
N GLY A 75 -13.96 0.44 -5.15
CA GLY A 75 -14.79 0.13 -3.99
C GLY A 75 -14.00 0.02 -2.68
N THR A 76 -14.29 -1.00 -1.88
CA THR A 76 -13.59 -1.26 -0.62
C THR A 76 -13.01 -2.68 -0.65
N LEU A 77 -11.69 -2.79 -0.46
CA LEU A 77 -11.04 -4.06 -0.17
C LEU A 77 -11.37 -4.43 1.27
N GLY A 78 -12.09 -5.55 1.42
CA GLY A 78 -12.49 -6.10 2.71
C GLY A 78 -11.64 -7.29 3.12
N THR A 79 -12.18 -8.10 4.02
CA THR A 79 -11.52 -9.27 4.61
C THR A 79 -11.65 -10.50 3.71
N GLY A 80 -10.71 -11.45 3.80
CA GLY A 80 -10.76 -12.71 3.06
C GLY A 80 -10.44 -12.60 1.57
N VAL A 81 -9.80 -11.51 1.13
CA VAL A 81 -9.38 -11.31 -0.25
C VAL A 81 -7.96 -11.82 -0.41
N VAL A 82 -7.82 -12.86 -1.23
CA VAL A 82 -6.51 -13.44 -1.55
C VAL A 82 -5.73 -12.49 -2.45
N GLY A 83 -4.42 -12.41 -2.21
CA GLY A 83 -3.48 -11.62 -2.97
C GLY A 83 -2.12 -12.31 -3.13
N ASP A 84 -1.25 -11.63 -3.86
CA ASP A 84 0.14 -12.03 -4.07
C ASP A 84 1.08 -11.03 -3.38
N ILE A 85 2.17 -11.53 -2.82
CA ILE A 85 3.26 -10.73 -2.26
C ILE A 85 4.61 -11.13 -2.86
N MET A 86 5.38 -10.16 -3.35
CA MET A 86 6.64 -10.43 -4.06
C MET A 86 7.76 -10.88 -3.10
N ASN A 87 8.49 -11.94 -3.49
CA ASN A 87 9.70 -12.37 -2.78
C ASN A 87 10.81 -11.32 -2.95
N LEU A 88 11.57 -11.11 -1.88
CA LEU A 88 12.58 -10.05 -1.83
C LEU A 88 13.99 -10.64 -1.78
N THR A 89 14.94 -9.95 -2.40
CA THR A 89 16.37 -10.26 -2.34
C THR A 89 17.16 -8.99 -2.04
N ALA A 90 18.29 -9.13 -1.34
CA ALA A 90 19.11 -8.01 -0.91
C ALA A 90 19.69 -7.25 -2.10
N GLY A 91 19.83 -5.93 -1.94
CA GLY A 91 20.25 -5.03 -3.00
C GLY A 91 19.10 -4.53 -3.89
N GLY A 92 17.86 -4.97 -3.64
CA GLY A 92 16.68 -4.50 -4.36
C GLY A 92 16.30 -3.07 -4.00
N GLY A 93 16.07 -2.24 -5.04
CA GLY A 93 15.47 -0.92 -4.92
C GLY A 93 13.94 -1.03 -4.80
N SER A 94 13.21 -0.14 -5.46
CA SER A 94 11.76 -0.22 -5.50
C SER A 94 11.29 -1.55 -6.14
N VAL A 95 10.30 -2.21 -5.53
CA VAL A 95 9.70 -3.44 -6.05
C VAL A 95 8.27 -3.15 -6.44
N ASP A 96 8.02 -3.19 -7.75
CA ASP A 96 6.70 -3.08 -8.35
C ASP A 96 5.87 -4.34 -8.09
N GLN A 97 4.53 -4.19 -8.00
CA GLN A 97 3.63 -5.30 -7.68
C GLN A 97 4.08 -6.08 -6.43
N PHE A 98 4.56 -5.35 -5.43
CA PHE A 98 4.98 -5.93 -4.16
C PHE A 98 3.82 -6.59 -3.44
N MET A 99 2.64 -5.97 -3.43
CA MET A 99 1.39 -6.62 -3.04
C MET A 99 0.30 -6.33 -4.06
N THR A 100 -0.46 -7.35 -4.44
CA THR A 100 -1.63 -7.23 -5.32
C THR A 100 -2.78 -8.07 -4.77
N PHE A 101 -4.03 -7.70 -5.04
CA PHE A 101 -5.22 -8.39 -4.51
C PHE A 101 -6.18 -8.78 -5.62
N GLN A 102 -6.67 -10.02 -5.60
CA GLN A 102 -7.54 -10.55 -6.65
C GLN A 102 -8.84 -9.75 -6.77
N GLY A 103 -9.25 -9.50 -8.01
CA GLY A 103 -10.46 -8.73 -8.30
C GLY A 103 -10.35 -7.24 -8.04
N THR A 104 -9.14 -6.72 -7.79
CA THR A 104 -8.88 -5.28 -7.61
C THR A 104 -7.86 -4.76 -8.61
N THR A 105 -7.78 -3.44 -8.73
CA THR A 105 -6.75 -2.71 -9.47
C THR A 105 -5.63 -2.21 -8.56
N LEU A 106 -5.62 -2.64 -7.30
CA LEU A 106 -4.66 -2.17 -6.30
C LEU A 106 -3.28 -2.77 -6.57
N ASP A 107 -2.31 -1.88 -6.75
CA ASP A 107 -0.90 -2.21 -6.92
C ASP A 107 -0.07 -1.49 -5.85
N PHE A 108 0.48 -2.28 -4.93
CA PHE A 108 1.40 -1.76 -3.92
C PHE A 108 2.82 -1.89 -4.44
N VAL A 109 3.50 -0.76 -4.57
CA VAL A 109 4.92 -0.68 -4.88
C VAL A 109 5.70 -0.48 -3.59
N LEU A 110 6.64 -1.38 -3.30
CA LEU A 110 7.56 -1.24 -2.17
C LEU A 110 8.66 -0.24 -2.54
N THR A 111 8.91 0.75 -1.69
CA THR A 111 10.02 1.70 -1.87
C THR A 111 11.05 1.65 -0.74
N GLY A 112 10.70 1.05 0.41
CA GLY A 112 11.62 0.90 1.53
C GLY A 112 11.29 -0.28 2.43
N LEU A 113 12.34 -0.88 3.01
CA LEU A 113 12.29 -1.86 4.08
C LEU A 113 13.16 -1.41 5.25
N GLY A 114 12.67 -1.61 6.46
CA GLY A 114 13.37 -1.27 7.69
C GLY A 114 13.33 0.23 8.03
N PRO A 115 14.32 0.75 8.78
CA PRO A 115 15.57 0.09 9.14
C PRO A 115 15.38 -1.04 10.18
N GLY A 116 16.34 -1.96 10.23
CA GLY A 116 16.50 -2.85 11.38
C GLY A 116 17.07 -2.12 12.61
N SER A 117 17.69 -2.87 13.51
CA SER A 117 18.39 -2.37 14.68
C SER A 117 19.86 -2.08 14.38
N ALA A 118 20.38 -0.98 14.93
CA ALA A 118 21.82 -0.69 14.91
C ALA A 118 22.64 -1.64 15.80
N ASN A 119 22.00 -2.31 16.77
CA ASN A 119 22.65 -3.30 17.61
C ASN A 119 22.74 -4.64 16.86
N THR A 120 23.95 -5.07 16.52
CA THR A 120 24.19 -6.38 15.88
C THR A 120 24.63 -7.46 16.86
N ASN A 121 24.59 -7.21 18.17
CA ASN A 121 24.85 -8.25 19.17
C ASN A 121 23.51 -8.81 19.67
N CYS A 122 23.10 -9.97 19.14
CA CYS A 122 21.89 -10.66 19.59
C CYS A 122 22.12 -11.60 20.78
N ALA A 123 23.36 -11.71 21.28
CA ALA A 123 23.69 -12.47 22.46
C ALA A 123 23.56 -11.62 23.73
N GLY A 124 23.09 -12.23 24.82
CA GLY A 124 23.01 -11.57 26.12
C GLY A 124 21.96 -10.46 26.24
N LEU A 125 21.03 -10.35 25.26
CA LEU A 125 19.91 -9.41 25.34
C LEU A 125 19.03 -9.73 26.54
N THR A 126 18.62 -8.71 27.29
CA THR A 126 17.53 -8.85 28.26
C THR A 126 16.17 -8.83 27.55
N ILE A 127 15.12 -9.32 28.21
CA ILE A 127 13.76 -9.28 27.66
C ILE A 127 13.40 -7.82 27.30
N GLY A 128 12.83 -7.62 26.12
CA GLY A 128 12.46 -6.32 25.55
C GLY A 128 13.57 -5.63 24.77
N GLN A 129 14.81 -6.14 24.79
CA GLN A 129 15.89 -5.59 23.96
C GLN A 129 15.87 -6.19 22.55
N SER A 130 16.38 -5.42 21.60
CA SER A 130 16.38 -5.77 20.18
C SER A 130 17.78 -5.74 19.58
N CYS A 131 17.97 -6.56 18.56
CA CYS A 131 19.14 -6.56 17.69
C CYS A 131 18.73 -6.82 16.23
N SER A 132 19.71 -6.76 15.33
CA SER A 132 19.62 -7.28 13.97
C SER A 132 20.71 -8.31 13.73
N ALA A 133 20.46 -9.24 12.83
CA ALA A 133 21.41 -10.33 12.58
C ALA A 133 22.75 -9.82 12.03
N SER A 134 22.72 -8.81 11.17
CA SER A 134 23.89 -8.14 10.61
C SER A 134 23.59 -6.66 10.34
N ALA A 135 24.63 -5.87 10.11
CA ALA A 135 24.48 -4.46 9.78
C ALA A 135 23.75 -4.29 8.45
N GLY A 136 22.72 -3.44 8.43
CA GLY A 136 21.88 -3.23 7.24
C GLY A 136 20.76 -4.25 7.06
N SER A 137 20.64 -5.25 7.94
CA SER A 137 19.49 -6.15 7.93
C SER A 137 18.19 -5.37 8.20
N PRO A 138 17.09 -5.64 7.47
CA PRO A 138 15.80 -4.98 7.72
C PRO A 138 15.07 -5.56 8.93
N PHE A 139 15.51 -6.71 9.45
CA PHE A 139 14.83 -7.42 10.52
C PHE A 139 15.27 -6.96 11.90
N VAL A 140 14.30 -6.70 12.77
CA VAL A 140 14.47 -6.47 14.19
C VAL A 140 14.10 -7.75 14.93
N LEU A 141 15.04 -8.27 15.71
CA LEU A 141 14.87 -9.43 16.57
C LEU A 141 14.75 -8.94 18.02
N THR A 142 13.54 -8.98 18.58
CA THR A 142 13.28 -8.58 19.98
C THR A 142 13.19 -9.80 20.87
N ASN A 143 14.00 -9.80 21.93
CA ASN A 143 14.01 -10.89 22.90
C ASN A 143 12.73 -10.87 23.77
N LEU A 144 11.93 -11.93 23.70
CA LEU A 144 10.78 -12.16 24.59
C LEU A 144 11.03 -13.31 25.58
N GLY A 145 12.29 -13.71 25.77
CA GLY A 145 12.72 -14.81 26.62
C GLY A 145 13.09 -16.05 25.80
N ALA A 146 12.24 -17.08 25.83
CA ALA A 146 12.41 -18.28 25.00
C ALA A 146 11.95 -18.09 23.54
N ILE A 147 11.26 -16.97 23.27
CA ILE A 147 10.66 -16.61 21.99
C ILE A 147 11.32 -15.33 21.51
N THR A 148 11.51 -15.21 20.21
CA THR A 148 11.92 -13.97 19.55
C THR A 148 10.76 -13.43 18.74
N LEU A 149 10.41 -12.17 18.97
CA LEU A 149 9.59 -11.40 18.04
C LEU A 149 10.50 -10.94 16.89
N VAL A 150 10.14 -11.29 15.67
CA VAL A 150 10.80 -10.82 14.46
C VAL A 150 9.87 -9.84 13.78
N SER A 151 10.36 -8.64 13.51
CA SER A 151 9.59 -7.63 12.80
C SER A 151 10.43 -6.91 11.76
N PHE A 152 9.77 -6.36 10.76
CA PHE A 152 10.37 -5.37 9.87
C PHE A 152 9.28 -4.43 9.36
N THR A 153 9.67 -3.18 9.13
CA THR A 153 8.79 -2.17 8.55
C THR A 153 8.92 -2.19 7.04
N ALA A 154 7.84 -1.85 6.36
CA ALA A 154 7.78 -1.71 4.91
C ALA A 154 6.95 -0.47 4.55
N ASN A 155 7.38 0.24 3.52
CA ASN A 155 6.68 1.42 3.04
C ASN A 155 6.77 1.53 1.52
N GLY A 156 5.87 2.31 0.95
CA GLY A 156 5.72 2.37 -0.48
C GLY A 156 4.68 3.33 -0.98
N THR A 157 4.40 3.20 -2.27
CA THR A 157 3.26 3.84 -2.93
C THR A 157 2.23 2.80 -3.30
N ILE A 158 0.97 3.22 -3.40
CA ILE A 158 -0.11 2.38 -3.90
C ILE A 158 -0.77 3.10 -5.07
N ASP A 159 -1.10 2.37 -6.14
CA ASP A 159 -1.91 2.86 -7.25
C ASP A 159 -3.18 2.01 -7.35
N ASP A 160 -4.29 2.63 -7.73
CA ASP A 160 -5.56 1.95 -8.00
C ASP A 160 -5.98 2.05 -9.47
N GLY A 161 -5.08 2.48 -10.36
CA GLY A 161 -5.33 2.70 -11.79
C GLY A 161 -5.72 4.14 -12.12
N GLY A 162 -5.54 5.07 -11.18
CA GLY A 162 -5.81 6.49 -11.40
C GLY A 162 -5.38 7.40 -10.26
N VAL A 163 -5.45 6.94 -9.00
CA VAL A 163 -5.07 7.70 -7.81
C VAL A 163 -3.95 6.99 -7.06
N THR A 164 -2.87 7.73 -6.81
CA THR A 164 -1.74 7.22 -6.02
C THR A 164 -1.84 7.60 -4.55
N GLY A 165 -1.62 6.65 -3.66
CA GLY A 165 -1.46 6.82 -2.22
C GLY A 165 -0.05 6.48 -1.73
N LEU A 166 0.17 6.70 -0.44
CA LEU A 166 1.33 6.23 0.31
C LEU A 166 0.86 5.15 1.29
N TRP A 167 1.68 4.12 1.47
CA TRP A 167 1.42 3.11 2.49
C TRP A 167 2.66 2.88 3.34
N SER A 168 2.44 2.53 4.60
CA SER A 168 3.49 2.14 5.51
C SER A 168 2.96 1.23 6.60
N GLY A 169 3.81 0.35 7.10
CA GLY A 169 3.44 -0.55 8.18
C GLY A 169 4.55 -1.53 8.48
N GLY A 170 4.18 -2.70 9.01
CA GLY A 170 5.16 -3.70 9.34
C GLY A 170 4.59 -5.11 9.35
N PHE A 171 5.50 -6.04 9.14
CA PHE A 171 5.27 -7.47 9.32
C PHE A 171 5.81 -7.90 10.67
N THR A 172 5.14 -8.84 11.30
CA THR A 172 5.57 -9.45 12.56
C THR A 172 5.40 -10.96 12.52
N THR A 173 6.31 -11.65 13.17
CA THR A 173 6.23 -13.07 13.45
C THR A 173 6.89 -13.40 14.78
N GLN A 174 6.57 -14.56 15.34
CA GLN A 174 7.24 -15.09 16.51
C GLN A 174 7.93 -16.40 16.14
N ALA A 175 9.18 -16.54 16.58
CA ALA A 175 9.96 -17.75 16.40
C ALA A 175 10.29 -18.36 17.77
N LEU A 176 10.12 -19.68 17.90
CA LEU A 176 10.49 -20.46 19.09
C LEU A 176 12.01 -20.73 19.13
N ALA A 177 12.77 -19.64 19.12
CA ALA A 177 14.22 -19.63 19.20
C ALA A 177 14.70 -18.33 19.86
N THR A 178 15.89 -18.36 20.45
CA THR A 178 16.51 -17.16 21.00
C THR A 178 17.03 -16.25 19.88
N THR A 179 17.16 -14.95 20.18
CA THR A 179 17.71 -13.96 19.24
C THR A 179 19.11 -14.36 18.75
N ALA A 180 19.93 -14.92 19.63
CA ALA A 180 21.27 -15.42 19.31
C ALA A 180 21.25 -16.65 18.38
N ALA A 181 20.31 -17.58 18.58
CA ALA A 181 20.17 -18.75 17.71
C ALA A 181 19.69 -18.36 16.30
N ILE A 182 18.74 -17.43 16.21
CA ILE A 182 18.27 -16.88 14.94
C ILE A 182 19.43 -16.15 14.23
N GLN A 183 20.13 -15.25 14.93
CA GLN A 183 21.29 -14.57 14.36
C GLN A 183 22.34 -15.55 13.84
N SER A 184 22.72 -16.55 14.63
CA SER A 184 23.71 -17.55 14.21
C SER A 184 23.26 -18.34 12.99
N THR A 185 21.95 -18.64 12.88
CA THR A 185 21.40 -19.34 11.71
C THR A 185 21.51 -18.49 10.45
N LEU A 186 21.11 -17.21 10.54
CA LEU A 186 21.14 -16.30 9.41
C LEU A 186 22.58 -16.02 8.92
N LEU A 187 23.51 -15.78 9.85
CA LEU A 187 24.92 -15.54 9.55
C LEU A 187 25.64 -16.78 8.99
N ALA A 188 25.11 -17.98 9.25
CA ALA A 188 25.60 -19.22 8.65
C ALA A 188 25.02 -19.49 7.25
N GLY A 189 24.22 -18.57 6.70
CA GLY A 189 23.52 -18.73 5.42
C GLY A 189 22.24 -19.58 5.51
N GLY A 190 21.76 -19.86 6.72
CA GLY A 190 20.51 -20.57 6.95
C GLY A 190 19.27 -19.69 6.78
N THR A 191 18.11 -20.32 6.88
CA THR A 191 16.80 -19.66 6.83
C THR A 191 16.01 -19.92 8.11
N VAL A 192 15.21 -18.94 8.49
CA VAL A 192 14.22 -19.07 9.57
C VAL A 192 12.84 -18.92 8.96
N SER A 193 11.92 -19.80 9.33
CA SER A 193 10.55 -19.80 8.79
C SER A 193 9.52 -19.76 9.91
N SER A 194 8.46 -18.97 9.72
CA SER A 194 7.33 -18.91 10.65
C SER A 194 6.10 -18.32 9.96
N THR A 195 4.92 -18.41 10.57
CA THR A 195 3.72 -17.68 10.11
C THR A 195 3.89 -16.18 10.33
N TYR A 196 3.15 -15.34 9.63
CA TYR A 196 3.27 -13.89 9.82
C TYR A 196 1.91 -13.20 9.76
N SER A 197 1.89 -12.00 10.34
CA SER A 197 0.86 -11.00 10.10
C SER A 197 1.53 -9.69 9.68
N GLY A 198 0.84 -8.92 8.85
CA GLY A 198 1.22 -7.57 8.48
C GLY A 198 0.06 -6.61 8.75
N GLN A 199 0.41 -5.40 9.14
CA GLN A 199 -0.55 -4.31 9.32
C GLN A 199 0.01 -3.04 8.69
N PHE A 200 -0.80 -2.39 7.87
CA PHE A 200 -0.42 -1.24 7.08
C PHE A 200 -1.51 -0.17 7.11
N ASP A 201 -1.05 1.07 7.18
CA ASP A 201 -1.88 2.25 6.98
C ASP A 201 -1.64 2.80 5.59
N VAL A 202 -2.74 3.09 4.90
CA VAL A 202 -2.74 3.72 3.57
C VAL A 202 -3.31 5.12 3.71
N THR A 203 -2.56 6.09 3.21
CA THR A 203 -2.94 7.50 3.20
C THR A 203 -2.93 8.03 1.77
N SER A 204 -3.85 8.94 1.47
CA SER A 204 -3.85 9.60 0.17
C SER A 204 -2.59 10.45 0.03
N SER A 205 -1.94 10.38 -1.14
CA SER A 205 -0.90 11.35 -1.46
C SER A 205 -1.50 12.76 -1.45
N PRO A 206 -0.76 13.80 -1.02
CA PRO A 206 -1.28 15.15 -1.04
C PRO A 206 -1.66 15.50 -2.48
N SER A 207 -2.95 15.65 -2.75
CA SER A 207 -3.42 16.08 -4.07
C SER A 207 -2.93 17.51 -4.28
N VAL A 208 -2.06 17.68 -5.28
CA VAL A 208 -1.79 19.01 -5.82
C VAL A 208 -3.14 19.52 -6.34
N PRO A 209 -3.66 20.67 -5.88
CA PRO A 209 -4.94 21.19 -6.37
C PRO A 209 -4.85 21.37 -7.89
N GLU A 210 -5.57 20.54 -8.65
CA GLU A 210 -5.59 20.66 -10.10
C GLU A 210 -6.31 21.97 -10.50
N PRO A 211 -5.70 22.83 -11.34
CA PRO A 211 -6.30 24.09 -11.76
C PRO A 211 -7.35 23.88 -12.87
N SER A 212 -8.41 23.13 -12.61
CA SER A 212 -9.44 22.84 -13.63
C SER A 212 -10.82 23.43 -13.34
N THR A 213 -11.18 23.72 -12.08
CA THR A 213 -12.48 24.35 -11.78
C THR A 213 -12.50 25.84 -12.14
N ILE A 214 -11.38 26.55 -11.97
CA ILE A 214 -11.30 28.00 -12.26
C ILE A 214 -11.22 28.24 -13.77
N SER A 215 -10.50 27.40 -14.51
CA SER A 215 -10.33 27.53 -15.96
C SER A 215 -11.61 27.23 -16.74
N MET A 216 -12.40 26.23 -16.32
CA MET A 216 -13.68 25.89 -16.96
C MET A 216 -14.80 26.89 -16.61
N LEU A 217 -14.79 27.47 -15.41
CA LEU A 217 -15.73 28.54 -15.04
C LEU A 217 -15.45 29.83 -15.84
N VAL A 218 -14.17 30.18 -16.02
CA VAL A 218 -13.77 31.38 -16.79
C VAL A 218 -13.99 31.18 -18.29
N ALA A 219 -13.69 30.00 -18.85
CA ALA A 219 -13.96 29.69 -20.25
C ALA A 219 -15.48 29.60 -20.56
N GLY A 220 -16.27 29.00 -19.66
CA GLY A 220 -17.73 28.92 -19.77
C GLY A 220 -18.43 30.27 -19.62
N ALA A 221 -17.95 31.13 -18.72
CA ALA A 221 -18.45 32.50 -18.58
C ALA A 221 -18.08 33.39 -19.78
N GLY A 222 -16.90 33.19 -20.39
CA GLY A 222 -16.48 33.93 -21.58
C GLY A 222 -17.38 33.68 -22.80
N LEU A 223 -17.77 32.43 -23.05
CA LEU A 223 -18.64 32.06 -24.18
C LEU A 223 -20.07 32.60 -24.08
N LEU A 224 -20.59 32.81 -22.86
CA LEU A 224 -21.90 33.42 -22.64
C LEU A 224 -21.90 34.94 -22.90
N LEU A 225 -20.77 35.62 -22.68
CA LEU A 225 -20.62 37.06 -22.92
C LEU A 225 -20.44 37.40 -24.42
N PHE A 226 -19.82 36.54 -25.21
CA PHE A 226 -19.70 36.74 -26.67
C PHE A 226 -20.97 36.40 -27.47
N GLY A 227 -21.93 35.67 -26.88
CA GLY A 227 -23.23 35.37 -27.49
C GLY A 227 -24.24 36.53 -27.44
N LEU A 228 -24.03 37.51 -26.54
CA LEU A 228 -24.86 38.70 -26.42
C LEU A 228 -24.39 39.79 -27.40
N LYS A 229 -24.59 39.56 -28.71
CA LYS A 229 -24.44 40.62 -29.71
C LYS A 229 -25.55 41.66 -29.49
N PRO A 230 -25.24 42.93 -29.15
CA PRO A 230 -26.26 43.97 -29.13
C PRO A 230 -26.78 44.19 -30.55
N ARG A 231 -28.04 43.84 -30.79
CA ARG A 231 -28.76 44.35 -31.98
C ARG A 231 -29.00 45.83 -31.74
N ARG A 232 -28.21 46.68 -32.40
CA ARG A 232 -28.51 48.12 -32.53
C ARG A 232 -29.88 48.25 -33.21
N ALA A 233 -30.77 49.02 -32.59
CA ALA A 233 -31.93 49.62 -33.24
C ALA A 233 -31.47 50.80 -34.11
#